data_AF-A0A2D9XPV5-F1
#
_entry.id   AF-A0A2D9XPV5-F1
#
_cell.length_a   1.000
_cell.length_b   1.000
_cell.length_c   1.000
_cell.angle_alpha   90.00
_cell.angle_beta   90.00
_cell.angle_gamma   90.00
#
_symmetry.space_group_name_H-M   'P 1'
#
loop_
_entity.id
_entity.type
_entity.pdbx_description
1 polymer ?
#
loop_
_entity_poly.entity_id
_entity_poly.type
_entity_poly.pdbx_seq_one_letter_code
_entity_poly.pdbx_strand_id
1 'polypeptide(L)'
;MSASPEFEKAYKEAMSTVACSEENPKAIASLLPRILSDNDISTADKMFSAGMFKKNAVPEAYTLFNLQNIAEKTKLEWLNIMGGQFVPEQADTVKDVSSITAAIGRIGFSFPQWRFVSQRFNEAALVEAYGMKRVQRDTDVRNPSLSPADPNRDEFGAGYISVKDNIYIEYRRAYLLCADLSSDKPSALIIRNSSYFFGRDRLPAPALVSFENFEQKNLQNLTIDSVNSSFIPWENVLSHDADDEKISRLKNLIKRLDEFDIGLGNWLQTDGYQKLYTVMEEGVKRNSEKGEALKPVFYLSSVGQKSLPWCPEISIPATASTLPYLQPDADMPVETSRLFDPSKKLVLLSGEQGDFPVKPVF
;
A
#
# COMPACT_ATOMS: atom_id res chain seq x y z
N MET A 1 -1.75 19.30 -25.63
CA MET A 1 -0.69 20.12 -24.99
C MET A 1 0.64 19.40 -25.14
N SER A 2 1.72 20.10 -25.49
CA SER A 2 3.08 19.56 -25.57
C SER A 2 3.69 19.49 -24.17
N ALA A 3 4.47 18.43 -23.88
CA ALA A 3 5.13 18.26 -22.59
C ALA A 3 6.16 19.39 -22.35
N SER A 4 6.48 19.69 -21.08
CA SER A 4 7.45 20.75 -20.77
C SER A 4 8.86 20.37 -21.29
N PRO A 5 9.67 21.33 -21.74
CA PRO A 5 11.05 21.07 -22.17
C PRO A 5 11.93 20.44 -21.09
N GLU A 6 11.66 20.76 -19.81
CA GLU A 6 12.32 20.19 -18.64
C GLU A 6 11.98 18.71 -18.47
N PHE A 7 10.73 18.33 -18.77
CA PHE A 7 10.30 16.94 -18.80
C PHE A 7 10.95 16.16 -19.94
N GLU A 8 10.99 16.70 -21.17
CA GLU A 8 11.66 16.01 -22.28
C GLU A 8 13.13 15.72 -21.98
N LYS A 9 13.79 16.64 -21.26
CA LYS A 9 15.16 16.46 -20.81
C LYS A 9 15.27 15.38 -19.74
N ALA A 10 14.43 15.39 -18.70
CA ALA A 10 14.43 14.38 -17.65
C ALA A 10 14.05 12.98 -18.17
N TYR A 11 13.11 12.89 -19.11
CA TYR A 11 12.73 11.65 -19.80
C TYR A 11 13.87 11.12 -20.66
N LYS A 12 14.54 11.96 -21.47
CA LYS A 12 15.71 11.57 -22.26
C LYS A 12 16.90 11.19 -21.38
N GLU A 13 17.09 11.87 -20.25
CA GLU A 13 18.13 11.54 -19.26
C GLU A 13 17.84 10.20 -18.58
N ALA A 14 16.62 9.94 -18.13
CA ALA A 14 16.20 8.66 -17.54
C ALA A 14 16.30 7.49 -18.53
N MET A 15 15.94 7.73 -19.80
CA MET A 15 16.05 6.75 -20.89
C MET A 15 17.49 6.52 -21.38
N SER A 16 18.43 7.42 -21.06
CA SER A 16 19.84 7.31 -21.47
C SER A 16 20.79 6.88 -20.35
N THR A 17 20.45 7.12 -19.08
CA THR A 17 21.27 6.70 -17.93
C THR A 17 21.01 5.26 -17.47
N VAL A 18 19.90 4.67 -17.88
CA VAL A 18 19.61 3.26 -17.64
C VAL A 18 19.52 2.60 -18.99
N ALA A 19 20.34 1.58 -19.22
CA ALA A 19 20.08 0.61 -20.27
C ALA A 19 18.69 0.01 -19.97
N CYS A 20 17.64 0.62 -20.53
CA CYS A 20 16.29 0.08 -20.64
C CYS A 20 16.33 -1.12 -21.60
N SER A 21 17.13 -2.12 -21.24
CA SER A 21 16.90 -3.48 -21.64
C SER A 21 15.76 -4.01 -20.77
N GLU A 22 15.02 -4.98 -21.28
CA GLU A 22 13.92 -5.66 -20.61
C GLU A 22 14.30 -6.32 -19.26
N GLU A 23 15.57 -6.21 -18.84
CA GLU A 23 16.22 -6.92 -17.73
C GLU A 23 16.29 -6.14 -16.41
N ASN A 24 15.91 -4.84 -16.34
CA ASN A 24 16.02 -4.08 -15.07
C ASN A 24 14.72 -3.38 -14.60
N PRO A 25 13.72 -4.15 -14.11
CA PRO A 25 12.45 -3.65 -13.57
C PRO A 25 12.58 -2.64 -12.42
N LYS A 26 13.71 -2.66 -11.68
CA LYS A 26 13.94 -1.81 -10.51
C LYS A 26 14.07 -0.33 -10.87
N ALA A 27 14.62 -0.02 -12.04
CA ALA A 27 14.80 1.36 -12.48
C ALA A 27 13.46 2.04 -12.81
N ILE A 28 12.55 1.33 -13.47
CA ILE A 28 11.23 1.87 -13.85
C ILE A 28 10.34 2.08 -12.62
N ALA A 29 10.34 1.12 -11.68
CA ALA A 29 9.61 1.23 -10.42
C ALA A 29 10.03 2.46 -9.59
N SER A 30 11.30 2.87 -9.68
CA SER A 30 11.81 4.07 -8.99
C SER A 30 11.37 5.41 -9.63
N LEU A 31 10.98 5.41 -10.90
CA LEU A 31 10.59 6.61 -11.65
C LEU A 31 9.09 6.91 -11.59
N LEU A 32 8.28 5.86 -11.47
CA LEU A 32 6.82 5.91 -11.40
C LEU A 32 6.26 6.88 -10.33
N PRO A 33 6.77 6.90 -9.08
CA PRO A 33 6.31 7.85 -8.08
C PRO A 33 6.49 9.31 -8.47
N ARG A 34 7.57 9.66 -9.20
CA ARG A 34 7.84 11.03 -9.67
C ARG A 34 6.88 11.47 -10.78
N ILE A 35 6.55 10.55 -11.69
CA ILE A 35 5.65 10.84 -12.81
C ILE A 35 4.21 11.03 -12.31
N LEU A 36 3.81 10.24 -11.31
CA LEU A 36 2.49 10.34 -10.69
C LEU A 36 2.37 11.56 -9.75
N SER A 37 3.48 12.04 -9.14
CA SER A 37 3.46 13.23 -8.29
C SER A 37 3.32 14.55 -9.05
N ASP A 38 3.75 14.59 -10.32
CA ASP A 38 3.75 15.81 -11.14
C ASP A 38 2.43 16.05 -11.90
N ASN A 39 1.38 15.24 -11.64
CA ASN A 39 0.04 15.36 -12.22
C ASN A 39 -0.03 15.38 -13.77
N ASP A 40 1.00 14.93 -14.48
CA ASP A 40 0.98 14.89 -15.95
C ASP A 40 0.32 13.60 -16.47
N ILE A 41 -1.01 13.58 -16.39
CA ILE A 41 -1.87 12.48 -16.85
C ILE A 41 -1.63 12.15 -18.33
N SER A 42 -1.35 13.15 -19.17
CA SER A 42 -1.07 12.97 -20.60
C SER A 42 0.24 12.21 -20.86
N THR A 43 1.16 12.32 -19.91
CA THR A 43 2.49 11.70 -19.96
C THR A 43 2.44 10.27 -19.46
N ALA A 44 1.68 10.00 -18.39
CA ALA A 44 1.39 8.64 -17.96
C ALA A 44 0.75 7.84 -19.12
N ASP A 45 -0.28 8.41 -19.75
CA ASP A 45 -1.00 7.82 -20.89
C ASP A 45 -0.09 7.47 -22.09
N LYS A 46 0.82 8.37 -22.48
CA LYS A 46 1.80 8.12 -23.55
C LYS A 46 2.78 6.99 -23.21
N MET A 47 3.19 6.87 -21.95
CA MET A 47 4.10 5.80 -21.52
C MET A 47 3.42 4.42 -21.58
N PHE A 48 2.16 4.32 -21.15
CA PHE A 48 1.41 3.06 -21.23
C PHE A 48 1.05 2.66 -22.66
N SER A 49 0.76 3.64 -23.51
CA SER A 49 0.34 3.42 -24.91
C SER A 49 1.50 3.02 -25.83
N ALA A 50 2.76 3.26 -25.44
CA ALA A 50 3.95 3.03 -26.26
C ALA A 50 4.40 1.56 -26.39
N GLY A 51 3.64 0.58 -25.88
CA GLY A 51 3.83 -0.85 -26.17
C GLY A 51 5.06 -1.55 -25.56
N MET A 52 6.13 -0.83 -25.21
CA MET A 52 7.35 -1.39 -24.58
C MET A 52 7.14 -1.85 -23.13
N PHE A 53 6.06 -1.45 -22.48
CA PHE A 53 5.70 -1.81 -21.09
C PHE A 53 4.81 -3.08 -20.99
N LYS A 54 4.59 -3.80 -22.09
CA LYS A 54 3.62 -4.92 -22.11
C LYS A 54 4.08 -6.19 -21.38
N LYS A 55 5.37 -6.34 -21.03
CA LYS A 55 5.87 -7.59 -20.42
C LYS A 55 6.50 -7.45 -19.03
N ASN A 56 7.35 -6.45 -18.76
CA ASN A 56 8.23 -6.50 -17.56
C ASN A 56 8.13 -5.29 -16.60
N ALA A 57 7.40 -4.25 -16.97
CA ALA A 57 7.01 -3.15 -16.09
C ALA A 57 5.70 -2.65 -16.70
N VAL A 58 4.51 -2.68 -16.08
CA VAL A 58 4.14 -1.97 -14.86
C VAL A 58 2.74 -2.50 -14.45
N PRO A 59 2.59 -3.56 -13.64
CA PRO A 59 1.33 -3.83 -12.95
C PRO A 59 0.90 -2.66 -12.05
N GLU A 60 1.86 -1.85 -11.62
CA GLU A 60 1.69 -0.86 -10.56
C GLU A 60 0.80 0.31 -10.96
N ALA A 61 1.05 0.89 -12.13
CA ALA A 61 0.20 1.93 -12.67
C ALA A 61 -0.88 1.37 -13.62
N TYR A 62 -0.82 0.06 -13.96
CA TYR A 62 -1.98 -0.71 -14.39
C TYR A 62 -3.03 -0.93 -13.28
N THR A 63 -2.64 -0.90 -12.00
CA THR A 63 -3.61 -0.97 -10.89
C THR A 63 -4.44 0.32 -10.80
N LEU A 64 -3.88 1.45 -11.24
CA LEU A 64 -4.58 2.72 -11.36
C LEU A 64 -5.33 2.86 -12.71
N PHE A 65 -4.89 2.18 -13.79
CA PHE A 65 -5.35 2.51 -15.16
C PHE A 65 -5.60 1.36 -16.16
N ASN A 66 -5.45 0.08 -15.81
CA ASN A 66 -5.65 -1.01 -16.79
C ASN A 66 -6.43 -2.20 -16.25
N LEU A 67 -7.73 -1.97 -16.17
CA LEU A 67 -8.74 -3.00 -15.98
C LEU A 67 -8.92 -3.71 -17.31
N GLN A 68 -8.38 -4.92 -17.43
CA GLN A 68 -8.27 -5.64 -18.71
C GLN A 68 -9.64 -5.93 -19.36
N ASN A 69 -10.70 -5.93 -18.56
CA ASN A 69 -12.07 -6.28 -18.98
C ASN A 69 -12.99 -5.06 -19.17
N ILE A 70 -12.41 -3.85 -19.24
CA ILE A 70 -13.17 -2.62 -19.46
C ILE A 70 -12.91 -2.10 -20.87
N ALA A 71 -13.98 -1.74 -21.57
CA ALA A 71 -13.90 -1.16 -22.90
C ALA A 71 -12.99 0.09 -22.90
N GLU A 72 -12.16 0.24 -23.93
CA GLU A 72 -11.18 1.33 -24.06
C GLU A 72 -11.83 2.73 -23.95
N LYS A 73 -13.04 2.89 -24.48
CA LYS A 73 -13.86 4.09 -24.34
C LYS A 73 -14.16 4.42 -22.87
N THR A 74 -14.51 3.43 -22.06
CA THR A 74 -14.81 3.58 -20.64
C THR A 74 -13.55 3.90 -19.84
N LYS A 75 -12.39 3.32 -20.20
CA LYS A 75 -11.09 3.72 -19.62
C LYS A 75 -10.79 5.20 -19.86
N LEU A 76 -11.04 5.69 -21.07
CA LEU A 76 -10.87 7.10 -21.44
C LEU A 76 -11.85 8.02 -20.71
N GLU A 77 -13.11 7.62 -20.55
CA GLU A 77 -14.10 8.35 -19.74
C GLU A 77 -13.67 8.44 -18.27
N TRP A 78 -13.08 7.38 -17.72
CA TRP A 78 -12.61 7.37 -16.33
C TRP A 78 -11.34 8.20 -16.11
N LEU A 79 -10.43 8.19 -17.08
CA LEU A 79 -9.29 9.11 -17.12
C LEU A 79 -9.77 10.57 -17.19
N ASN A 80 -10.82 10.85 -17.97
CA ASN A 80 -11.43 12.19 -18.05
C ASN A 80 -12.16 12.59 -16.75
N ILE A 81 -12.76 11.65 -16.02
CA ILE A 81 -13.39 11.90 -14.71
C ILE A 81 -12.34 12.13 -13.62
N MET A 82 -11.27 11.33 -13.59
CA MET A 82 -10.14 11.53 -12.67
C MET A 82 -9.33 12.80 -12.99
N GLY A 83 -9.30 13.21 -14.27
CA GLY A 83 -8.74 14.47 -14.75
C GLY A 83 -9.71 15.67 -14.71
N GLY A 84 -10.93 15.50 -14.20
CA GLY A 84 -11.88 16.58 -13.93
C GLY A 84 -12.62 17.19 -15.13
N GLN A 85 -12.71 16.53 -16.29
CA GLN A 85 -13.27 17.12 -17.52
C GLN A 85 -14.59 16.56 -18.06
N PHE A 86 -15.23 15.56 -17.46
CA PHE A 86 -16.57 15.14 -17.90
C PHE A 86 -17.36 14.43 -16.79
N VAL A 87 -18.68 14.66 -16.72
CA VAL A 87 -19.61 13.90 -15.87
C VAL A 87 -20.80 13.50 -16.74
N PRO A 88 -20.88 12.25 -17.23
CA PRO A 88 -22.06 11.75 -17.93
C PRO A 88 -23.10 11.25 -16.91
N GLU A 89 -24.40 11.30 -17.24
CA GLU A 89 -25.55 10.98 -16.36
C GLU A 89 -25.59 9.54 -15.78
N GLN A 90 -24.68 8.63 -16.17
CA GLN A 90 -24.35 7.38 -15.46
C GLN A 90 -23.29 7.62 -14.35
N ALA A 91 -23.29 8.83 -13.79
CA ALA A 91 -22.17 9.46 -13.09
C ALA A 91 -21.72 8.72 -11.83
N ASP A 92 -22.67 8.14 -11.09
CA ASP A 92 -22.42 7.64 -9.74
C ASP A 92 -21.70 6.30 -9.75
N THR A 93 -22.12 5.33 -10.56
CA THR A 93 -21.42 4.04 -10.67
C THR A 93 -20.01 4.21 -11.25
N VAL A 94 -19.82 5.09 -12.24
CA VAL A 94 -18.49 5.36 -12.78
C VAL A 94 -17.58 6.05 -11.74
N LYS A 95 -18.09 7.06 -11.04
CA LYS A 95 -17.37 7.74 -9.97
C LYS A 95 -17.04 6.78 -8.82
N ASP A 96 -17.96 5.89 -8.50
CA ASP A 96 -17.81 4.89 -7.45
C ASP A 96 -16.73 3.87 -7.82
N VAL A 97 -16.76 3.37 -9.05
CA VAL A 97 -15.76 2.42 -9.53
C VAL A 97 -14.37 3.07 -9.64
N SER A 98 -14.31 4.32 -10.09
CA SER A 98 -13.07 5.12 -10.06
C SER A 98 -12.55 5.30 -8.63
N SER A 99 -13.43 5.60 -7.68
CA SER A 99 -13.10 5.74 -6.26
C SER A 99 -12.59 4.43 -5.65
N ILE A 100 -13.23 3.30 -5.97
CA ILE A 100 -12.80 1.95 -5.57
C ILE A 100 -11.40 1.66 -6.11
N THR A 101 -11.18 1.90 -7.41
CA THR A 101 -9.88 1.67 -8.07
C THR A 101 -8.78 2.50 -7.42
N ALA A 102 -9.03 3.79 -7.22
CA ALA A 102 -8.10 4.71 -6.58
C ALA A 102 -7.78 4.27 -5.14
N ALA A 103 -8.79 3.83 -4.38
CA ALA A 103 -8.61 3.33 -3.03
C ALA A 103 -7.80 2.03 -3.01
N ILE A 104 -8.09 1.05 -3.88
CA ILE A 104 -7.31 -0.19 -4.02
C ILE A 104 -5.85 0.11 -4.31
N GLY A 105 -5.57 1.02 -5.25
CA GLY A 105 -4.22 1.46 -5.56
C GLY A 105 -3.55 2.09 -4.34
N ARG A 106 -4.19 3.12 -3.75
CA ARG A 106 -3.70 3.81 -2.55
C ARG A 106 -3.35 2.83 -1.43
N ILE A 107 -4.26 1.91 -1.14
CA ILE A 107 -4.15 0.88 -0.11
C ILE A 107 -2.96 -0.03 -0.50
N GLY A 108 -3.00 -0.73 -1.63
CA GLY A 108 -1.96 -1.68 -2.03
C GLY A 108 -0.53 -1.11 -2.09
N PHE A 109 -0.36 0.18 -2.41
CA PHE A 109 0.94 0.87 -2.38
C PHE A 109 1.32 1.44 -1.01
N SER A 110 0.38 1.58 -0.09
CA SER A 110 0.68 2.01 1.28
C SER A 110 1.21 0.87 2.16
N PHE A 111 1.47 -0.31 1.61
CA PHE A 111 2.03 -1.45 2.33
C PHE A 111 3.21 -1.12 3.25
N PRO A 112 4.18 -0.27 2.88
CA PRO A 112 5.29 0.02 3.78
C PRO A 112 4.85 0.65 5.09
N GLN A 113 3.71 1.36 5.09
CA GLN A 113 3.07 1.88 6.29
C GLN A 113 2.50 0.75 7.17
N TRP A 114 1.80 -0.23 6.59
CA TRP A 114 1.17 -1.31 7.37
C TRP A 114 2.12 -2.43 7.77
N ARG A 115 3.13 -2.68 6.94
CA ARG A 115 4.17 -3.66 7.23
C ARG A 115 4.87 -3.31 8.53
N PHE A 116 5.16 -2.03 8.72
CA PHE A 116 5.82 -1.58 9.93
C PHE A 116 5.02 -1.97 11.18
N VAL A 117 3.73 -1.64 11.23
CA VAL A 117 2.92 -1.92 12.41
C VAL A 117 2.73 -3.42 12.65
N SER A 118 2.85 -4.26 11.61
CA SER A 118 2.78 -5.73 11.69
C SER A 118 4.14 -6.40 11.88
N GLN A 119 5.25 -5.67 11.80
CA GLN A 119 6.58 -6.22 12.03
C GLN A 119 6.88 -6.29 13.52
N ARG A 120 7.32 -7.48 13.98
CA ARG A 120 7.76 -7.66 15.37
C ARG A 120 9.15 -7.07 15.57
N PHE A 121 9.21 -6.07 16.44
CA PHE A 121 10.44 -5.65 17.09
C PHE A 121 10.32 -6.17 18.52
N ASN A 122 10.96 -7.32 18.78
CA ASN A 122 10.90 -8.08 20.03
C ASN A 122 9.64 -8.99 20.16
N GLU A 123 8.98 -9.02 21.33
CA GLU A 123 7.92 -9.98 21.64
C GLU A 123 6.54 -9.63 21.04
N ALA A 124 6.32 -8.43 20.52
CA ALA A 124 5.02 -8.04 19.94
C ALA A 124 5.18 -7.11 18.74
N ALA A 125 4.20 -7.14 17.83
CA ALA A 125 4.00 -6.13 16.79
C ALA A 125 3.11 -4.99 17.30
N LEU A 126 3.21 -3.79 16.72
CA LEU A 126 2.40 -2.65 17.15
C LEU A 126 0.90 -2.87 16.94
N VAL A 127 0.51 -3.58 15.88
CA VAL A 127 -0.89 -3.95 15.67
C VAL A 127 -1.45 -4.83 16.78
N GLU A 128 -0.63 -5.62 17.46
CA GLU A 128 -1.07 -6.42 18.62
C GLU A 128 -1.41 -5.51 19.79
N ALA A 129 -0.61 -4.46 19.98
CA ALA A 129 -0.88 -3.43 20.98
C ALA A 129 -2.09 -2.56 20.66
N TYR A 130 -2.46 -2.42 19.39
CA TYR A 130 -3.70 -1.77 18.94
C TYR A 130 -4.94 -2.66 19.12
N GLY A 131 -4.75 -3.98 19.36
CA GLY A 131 -5.82 -4.92 19.64
C GLY A 131 -6.02 -6.01 18.58
N MET A 132 -5.17 -6.09 17.55
CA MET A 132 -5.22 -7.21 16.61
C MET A 132 -4.65 -8.49 17.23
N LYS A 133 -5.27 -9.63 16.98
CA LYS A 133 -4.77 -10.94 17.38
C LYS A 133 -3.85 -11.51 16.31
N ARG A 134 -2.63 -11.86 16.68
CA ARG A 134 -1.76 -12.66 15.82
C ARG A 134 -2.32 -14.08 15.65
N VAL A 135 -2.33 -14.57 14.42
CA VAL A 135 -2.71 -15.95 14.12
C VAL A 135 -1.47 -16.74 13.72
N GLN A 136 -1.43 -18.00 14.15
CA GLN A 136 -0.39 -18.95 13.77
C GLN A 136 -0.99 -19.96 12.78
N ARG A 137 -0.33 -20.12 11.65
CA ARG A 137 -0.79 -20.99 10.56
C ARG A 137 0.35 -21.79 10.00
N ASP A 138 0.00 -22.91 9.38
CA ASP A 138 0.96 -23.75 8.68
C ASP A 138 1.56 -23.02 7.45
N THR A 139 0.82 -22.08 6.85
CA THR A 139 1.28 -21.24 5.72
C THR A 139 2.19 -20.08 6.14
N ASP A 140 2.35 -19.82 7.44
CA ASP A 140 3.23 -18.79 7.97
C ASP A 140 4.67 -19.29 8.18
N VAL A 141 4.93 -20.59 7.93
CA VAL A 141 6.24 -21.21 8.14
C VAL A 141 7.23 -20.68 7.13
N ARG A 142 8.27 -20.02 7.65
CA ARG A 142 9.37 -19.52 6.86
C ARG A 142 10.28 -20.67 6.43
N ASN A 143 10.47 -20.86 5.13
CA ASN A 143 11.45 -21.79 4.61
C ASN A 143 12.85 -21.40 5.14
N PRO A 144 13.49 -22.24 5.99
CA PRO A 144 14.77 -21.91 6.59
C PRO A 144 15.93 -21.99 5.59
N SER A 145 15.75 -22.65 4.43
CA SER A 145 16.78 -22.75 3.39
C SER A 145 16.86 -21.49 2.53
N LEU A 146 15.88 -20.59 2.62
CA LEU A 146 15.86 -19.32 1.88
C LEU A 146 16.37 -18.19 2.77
N SER A 147 17.12 -17.27 2.16
CA SER A 147 17.65 -16.08 2.85
C SER A 147 16.51 -15.31 3.53
N PRO A 148 16.75 -14.67 4.70
CA PRO A 148 15.76 -13.80 5.33
C PRO A 148 15.24 -12.66 4.42
N ALA A 149 16.04 -12.25 3.43
CA ALA A 149 15.68 -11.25 2.43
C ALA A 149 14.93 -11.84 1.21
N ASP A 150 14.80 -13.16 1.12
CA ASP A 150 14.10 -13.80 0.01
C ASP A 150 12.58 -13.58 0.16
N PRO A 151 11.92 -12.94 -0.83
CA PRO A 151 10.47 -12.76 -0.79
C PRO A 151 9.72 -14.09 -0.69
N ASN A 152 10.24 -15.17 -1.28
CA ASN A 152 9.64 -16.51 -1.39
C ASN A 152 9.77 -17.37 -0.14
N ARG A 153 10.30 -16.79 0.94
CA ARG A 153 10.49 -17.48 2.20
C ARG A 153 9.20 -17.95 2.87
N ASP A 154 8.05 -17.32 2.63
CA ASP A 154 6.74 -17.75 3.11
C ASP A 154 5.65 -17.43 2.07
N GLU A 155 4.49 -18.09 2.15
CA GLU A 155 3.38 -17.91 1.19
C GLU A 155 2.75 -16.52 1.35
N PHE A 156 2.20 -16.22 2.53
CA PHE A 156 1.59 -14.91 2.80
C PHE A 156 2.18 -14.18 4.02
N GLY A 157 3.01 -14.86 4.80
CA GLY A 157 3.61 -14.35 6.03
C GLY A 157 2.63 -14.28 7.18
N ALA A 158 3.16 -14.00 8.37
CA ALA A 158 2.39 -13.92 9.61
C ALA A 158 1.18 -12.98 9.47
N GLY A 159 0.02 -13.43 9.96
CA GLY A 159 -1.22 -12.65 9.91
C GLY A 159 -1.67 -12.11 11.27
N TYR A 160 -2.31 -10.95 11.22
CA TYR A 160 -2.90 -10.26 12.37
C TYR A 160 -4.34 -9.91 12.06
N ILE A 161 -5.26 -10.22 12.97
CA ILE A 161 -6.71 -10.11 12.71
C ILE A 161 -7.39 -9.23 13.76
N SER A 162 -8.28 -8.36 13.29
CA SER A 162 -9.31 -7.73 14.09
C SER A 162 -10.68 -8.24 13.62
N VAL A 163 -11.55 -8.63 14.56
CA VAL A 163 -12.94 -8.94 14.26
C VAL A 163 -13.82 -8.11 15.17
N LYS A 164 -14.66 -7.25 14.60
CA LYS A 164 -15.58 -6.39 15.33
C LYS A 164 -16.86 -6.17 14.51
N ASP A 165 -18.02 -6.35 15.13
CA ASP A 165 -19.33 -6.10 14.52
C ASP A 165 -19.49 -6.81 13.14
N ASN A 166 -19.10 -8.09 13.06
CA ASN A 166 -19.04 -8.90 11.84
C ASN A 166 -18.05 -8.44 10.76
N ILE A 167 -17.27 -7.40 11.01
CA ILE A 167 -16.19 -6.98 10.11
C ILE A 167 -14.90 -7.69 10.52
N TYR A 168 -14.32 -8.42 9.57
CA TYR A 168 -13.03 -9.07 9.68
C TYR A 168 -11.99 -8.24 8.92
N ILE A 169 -10.94 -7.82 9.59
CA ILE A 169 -9.77 -7.19 8.98
C ILE A 169 -8.54 -8.02 9.28
N GLU A 170 -7.79 -8.38 8.26
CA GLU A 170 -6.53 -9.10 8.40
C GLU A 170 -5.38 -8.39 7.68
N TYR A 171 -4.28 -8.24 8.41
CA TYR A 171 -3.00 -7.78 7.87
C TYR A 171 -2.09 -8.97 7.67
N ARG A 172 -1.63 -9.17 6.44
CA ARG A 172 -0.57 -10.12 6.09
C ARG A 172 0.56 -9.39 5.37
N ARG A 173 1.70 -10.07 5.24
CA ARG A 173 2.83 -9.56 4.45
C ARG A 173 2.47 -9.45 2.97
N ALA A 174 1.70 -10.42 2.45
CA ALA A 174 1.33 -10.46 1.04
C ALA A 174 0.08 -9.64 0.69
N TYR A 175 -0.80 -9.36 1.65
CA TYR A 175 -2.08 -8.70 1.38
C TYR A 175 -2.73 -8.12 2.64
N LEU A 176 -3.75 -7.30 2.41
CA LEU A 176 -4.71 -6.87 3.41
C LEU A 176 -6.09 -7.41 3.01
N LEU A 177 -6.83 -7.99 3.96
CA LEU A 177 -8.17 -8.54 3.72
C LEU A 177 -9.18 -7.82 4.59
N CYS A 178 -10.29 -7.41 3.99
CA CYS A 178 -11.49 -6.92 4.68
C CYS A 178 -12.68 -7.80 4.28
N ALA A 179 -13.46 -8.27 5.23
CA ALA A 179 -14.68 -9.00 4.95
C ALA A 179 -15.83 -8.60 5.88
N ASP A 180 -17.02 -8.54 5.31
CA ASP A 180 -18.29 -8.51 6.02
C ASP A 180 -18.78 -9.96 6.14
N LEU A 181 -18.79 -10.47 7.37
CA LEU A 181 -19.21 -11.84 7.70
C LEU A 181 -20.72 -11.94 7.96
N SER A 182 -21.49 -10.88 7.69
CA SER A 182 -22.95 -10.94 7.82
C SER A 182 -23.57 -11.87 6.76
N SER A 183 -24.62 -12.58 7.15
CA SER A 183 -25.33 -13.49 6.24
C SER A 183 -26.18 -12.76 5.19
N ASP A 184 -26.51 -11.49 5.40
CA ASP A 184 -27.35 -10.68 4.50
C ASP A 184 -26.55 -10.19 3.29
N LYS A 185 -25.37 -9.58 3.55
CA LYS A 185 -24.53 -8.98 2.50
C LYS A 185 -23.08 -9.41 2.63
N PRO A 186 -22.80 -10.73 2.55
CA PRO A 186 -21.44 -11.20 2.65
C PRO A 186 -20.61 -10.64 1.50
N SER A 187 -19.42 -10.19 1.85
CA SER A 187 -18.43 -9.71 0.88
C SER A 187 -17.05 -9.75 1.48
N ALA A 188 -16.06 -10.07 0.66
CA ALA A 188 -14.65 -10.07 1.02
C ALA A 188 -13.84 -9.36 -0.07
N LEU A 189 -12.88 -8.56 0.36
CA LEU A 189 -11.95 -7.83 -0.49
C LEU A 189 -10.53 -8.10 0.00
N ILE A 190 -9.70 -8.66 -0.87
CA ILE A 190 -8.27 -8.83 -0.67
C ILE A 190 -7.58 -7.79 -1.54
N ILE A 191 -6.76 -6.94 -0.93
CA ILE A 191 -5.89 -5.99 -1.64
C ILE A 191 -4.46 -6.49 -1.48
N ARG A 192 -3.85 -6.84 -2.61
CA ARG A 192 -2.48 -7.32 -2.67
C ARG A 192 -1.52 -6.23 -2.24
N ASN A 193 -0.48 -6.63 -1.53
CA ASN A 193 0.68 -5.79 -1.33
C ASN A 193 1.42 -5.62 -2.67
N SER A 194 1.43 -4.39 -3.19
CA SER A 194 2.07 -4.08 -4.48
C SER A 194 3.59 -3.88 -4.39
N SER A 195 4.21 -4.07 -3.22
CA SER A 195 5.67 -4.08 -3.10
C SER A 195 6.27 -5.27 -3.87
N TYR A 196 7.23 -4.93 -4.74
CA TYR A 196 8.07 -5.88 -5.46
C TYR A 196 8.80 -6.87 -4.52
N PHE A 197 9.08 -6.43 -3.29
CA PHE A 197 9.89 -7.21 -2.35
C PHE A 197 9.07 -8.11 -1.41
N PHE A 198 7.76 -7.89 -1.27
CA PHE A 198 7.00 -8.53 -0.16
C PHE A 198 5.63 -9.10 -0.51
N GLY A 199 5.11 -8.90 -1.73
CA GLY A 199 3.78 -9.44 -2.02
C GLY A 199 3.28 -9.40 -3.47
N ARG A 200 3.96 -8.68 -4.37
CA ARG A 200 3.49 -8.48 -5.74
C ARG A 200 3.15 -9.80 -6.47
N ASP A 201 3.95 -10.83 -6.27
CA ASP A 201 3.80 -12.10 -7.00
C ASP A 201 3.10 -13.19 -6.18
N ARG A 202 2.49 -12.83 -5.03
CA ARG A 202 1.80 -13.79 -4.14
C ARG A 202 0.33 -14.00 -4.44
N LEU A 203 -0.30 -13.04 -5.09
CA LEU A 203 -1.70 -13.12 -5.49
C LEU A 203 -1.83 -12.82 -6.98
N PRO A 204 -2.76 -13.48 -7.69
CA PRO A 204 -2.90 -13.39 -9.14
C PRO A 204 -3.30 -12.00 -9.63
N ALA A 205 -3.98 -11.20 -8.81
CA ALA A 205 -4.45 -9.86 -9.17
C ALA A 205 -4.15 -8.82 -8.05
N PRO A 206 -4.09 -7.52 -8.37
CA PRO A 206 -3.89 -6.45 -7.39
C PRO A 206 -5.01 -6.37 -6.34
N ALA A 207 -6.24 -6.68 -6.73
CA ALA A 207 -7.34 -6.86 -5.80
C ALA A 207 -8.25 -7.99 -6.27
N LEU A 208 -8.73 -8.74 -5.28
CA LEU A 208 -9.56 -9.91 -5.44
C LEU A 208 -10.78 -9.75 -4.56
N VAL A 209 -11.94 -10.16 -5.07
CA VAL A 209 -13.21 -10.02 -4.37
C VAL A 209 -13.98 -11.33 -4.37
N SER A 210 -14.76 -11.52 -3.33
CA SER A 210 -15.72 -12.62 -3.23
C SER A 210 -17.00 -12.10 -2.58
N PHE A 211 -18.12 -12.68 -2.99
CA PHE A 211 -19.44 -12.42 -2.40
C PHE A 211 -20.02 -13.70 -1.77
N GLU A 212 -19.18 -14.72 -1.58
CA GLU A 212 -19.50 -15.93 -0.84
C GLU A 212 -19.62 -15.61 0.65
N ASN A 213 -20.45 -16.39 1.35
CA ASN A 213 -20.57 -16.32 2.79
C ASN A 213 -19.43 -17.11 3.45
N PHE A 214 -18.48 -16.41 4.07
CA PHE A 214 -17.36 -17.04 4.76
C PHE A 214 -17.54 -17.04 6.28
N GLU A 215 -17.14 -18.13 6.91
CA GLU A 215 -16.84 -18.09 8.34
C GLU A 215 -15.43 -17.52 8.56
N GLN A 216 -15.21 -16.95 9.74
CA GLN A 216 -13.89 -16.46 10.16
C GLN A 216 -12.79 -17.52 9.97
N LYS A 217 -13.10 -18.79 10.24
CA LYS A 217 -12.15 -19.90 10.10
C LYS A 217 -11.78 -20.16 8.63
N ASN A 218 -12.68 -19.94 7.67
CA ASN A 218 -12.36 -20.06 6.25
C ASN A 218 -11.34 -19.01 5.84
N LEU A 219 -11.58 -17.74 6.18
CA LEU A 219 -10.67 -16.64 5.88
C LEU A 219 -9.30 -16.81 6.56
N GLN A 220 -9.30 -17.35 7.77
CA GLN A 220 -8.05 -17.65 8.47
C GLN A 220 -7.22 -18.72 7.77
N ASN A 221 -7.83 -19.66 7.06
CA ASN A 221 -7.10 -20.77 6.43
C ASN A 221 -6.96 -20.60 4.92
N LEU A 222 -6.97 -19.35 4.43
CA LEU A 222 -6.74 -19.07 3.01
C LEU A 222 -5.35 -19.58 2.57
N THR A 223 -5.38 -20.35 1.48
CA THR A 223 -4.25 -20.78 0.64
C THR A 223 -4.41 -20.17 -0.76
N ILE A 224 -3.35 -20.18 -1.57
CA ILE A 224 -3.44 -19.71 -2.96
C ILE A 224 -4.53 -20.44 -3.77
N ASP A 225 -4.72 -21.75 -3.55
CA ASP A 225 -5.74 -22.54 -4.22
C ASP A 225 -7.15 -22.09 -3.83
N SER A 226 -7.38 -21.86 -2.53
CA SER A 226 -8.67 -21.36 -2.04
C SER A 226 -8.98 -19.94 -2.53
N VAL A 227 -7.94 -19.10 -2.67
CA VAL A 227 -8.08 -17.76 -3.24
C VAL A 227 -8.49 -17.86 -4.71
N ASN A 228 -7.82 -18.72 -5.49
CA ASN A 228 -8.12 -18.91 -6.90
C ASN A 228 -9.51 -19.53 -7.15
N SER A 229 -10.04 -20.32 -6.22
CA SER A 229 -11.36 -20.94 -6.34
C SER A 229 -12.51 -20.01 -5.92
N SER A 230 -12.31 -19.21 -4.88
CA SER A 230 -13.41 -18.45 -4.23
C SER A 230 -13.37 -16.95 -4.49
N PHE A 231 -12.30 -16.43 -5.10
CA PHE A 231 -12.17 -15.01 -5.41
C PHE A 231 -11.96 -14.79 -6.91
N ILE A 232 -12.47 -13.66 -7.37
CA ILE A 232 -12.26 -13.17 -8.74
C ILE A 232 -11.49 -11.85 -8.69
N PRO A 233 -10.73 -11.52 -9.75
CA PRO A 233 -10.21 -10.16 -9.93
C PRO A 233 -11.33 -9.12 -9.82
N TRP A 234 -11.11 -8.05 -9.07
CA TRP A 234 -12.16 -7.07 -8.78
C TRP A 234 -12.74 -6.44 -10.06
N GLU A 235 -11.91 -6.28 -11.09
CA GLU A 235 -12.30 -5.78 -12.41
C GLU A 235 -13.36 -6.65 -13.09
N ASN A 236 -13.45 -7.94 -12.73
CA ASN A 236 -14.43 -8.85 -13.31
C ASN A 236 -15.84 -8.59 -12.81
N VAL A 237 -16.01 -7.90 -11.68
CA VAL A 237 -17.31 -7.43 -11.19
C VAL A 237 -17.99 -6.50 -12.20
N LEU A 238 -17.20 -5.90 -13.09
CA LEU A 238 -17.66 -4.92 -14.08
C LEU A 238 -17.98 -5.54 -15.44
N SER A 239 -17.64 -6.81 -15.66
CA SER A 239 -17.60 -7.40 -17.01
C SER A 239 -18.96 -7.64 -17.65
N HIS A 240 -20.06 -7.67 -16.88
CA HIS A 240 -21.43 -7.92 -17.35
C HIS A 240 -22.40 -7.17 -16.43
N ASP A 241 -22.91 -6.01 -16.87
CA ASP A 241 -23.79 -5.09 -16.12
C ASP A 241 -23.34 -4.84 -14.66
N ALA A 242 -22.59 -3.76 -14.45
CA ALA A 242 -22.12 -3.37 -13.12
C ALA A 242 -23.26 -3.44 -12.09
N ASP A 243 -23.13 -4.39 -11.18
CA ASP A 243 -24.11 -4.64 -10.12
C ASP A 243 -23.90 -3.59 -9.03
N ASP A 244 -24.74 -2.56 -9.02
CA ASP A 244 -24.68 -1.46 -8.06
C ASP A 244 -24.65 -1.95 -6.61
N GLU A 245 -25.28 -3.10 -6.32
CA GLU A 245 -25.22 -3.69 -4.98
C GLU A 245 -23.81 -4.19 -4.65
N LYS A 246 -23.15 -4.90 -5.57
CA LYS A 246 -21.75 -5.34 -5.38
C LYS A 246 -20.81 -4.16 -5.26
N ILE A 247 -20.98 -3.13 -6.08
CA ILE A 247 -20.18 -1.89 -5.99
C ILE A 247 -20.37 -1.23 -4.63
N SER A 248 -21.61 -1.13 -4.15
CA SER A 248 -21.93 -0.58 -2.83
C SER A 248 -21.30 -1.39 -1.69
N ARG A 249 -21.35 -2.73 -1.75
CA ARG A 249 -20.66 -3.62 -0.79
C ARG A 249 -19.16 -3.38 -0.77
N LEU A 250 -18.51 -3.26 -1.95
CA LEU A 250 -17.07 -2.97 -2.04
C LEU A 250 -16.70 -1.59 -1.46
N LYS A 251 -17.51 -0.56 -1.73
CA LYS A 251 -17.34 0.77 -1.11
C LYS A 251 -17.39 0.68 0.41
N ASN A 252 -18.32 -0.10 0.96
CA ASN A 252 -18.42 -0.30 2.39
C ASN A 252 -17.16 -0.96 2.96
N LEU A 253 -16.64 -2.02 2.32
CA LEU A 253 -15.39 -2.68 2.75
C LEU A 253 -14.19 -1.72 2.72
N ILE A 254 -14.06 -0.91 1.67
CA ILE A 254 -13.01 0.11 1.56
C ILE A 254 -13.16 1.16 2.66
N LYS A 255 -14.39 1.63 2.92
CA LYS A 255 -14.66 2.56 4.02
C LYS A 255 -14.23 1.97 5.36
N ARG A 256 -14.48 0.68 5.61
CA ARG A 256 -14.03 0.01 6.85
C ARG A 256 -12.51 -0.03 6.97
N LEU A 257 -11.81 -0.25 5.86
CA LEU A 257 -10.34 -0.19 5.83
C LEU A 257 -9.82 1.21 6.13
N ASP A 258 -10.46 2.24 5.58
CA ASP A 258 -10.10 3.63 5.86
C ASP A 258 -10.39 4.03 7.30
N GLU A 259 -11.55 3.64 7.84
CA GLU A 259 -11.90 3.85 9.25
C GLU A 259 -10.85 3.17 10.17
N PHE A 260 -10.41 1.96 9.84
CA PHE A 260 -9.38 1.26 10.59
C PHE A 260 -8.01 1.94 10.48
N ASP A 261 -7.60 2.33 9.28
CA ASP A 261 -6.31 2.99 9.03
C ASP A 261 -6.22 4.38 9.69
N ILE A 262 -7.32 5.14 9.68
CA ILE A 262 -7.46 6.41 10.41
C ILE A 262 -7.40 6.14 11.93
N GLY A 263 -8.15 5.15 12.41
CA GLY A 263 -8.17 4.79 13.83
C GLY A 263 -6.78 4.39 14.35
N LEU A 264 -6.04 3.60 13.58
CA LEU A 264 -4.67 3.21 13.89
C LEU A 264 -3.72 4.42 13.84
N GLY A 265 -3.84 5.29 12.83
CA GLY A 265 -3.05 6.52 12.71
C GLY A 265 -3.24 7.47 13.90
N ASN A 266 -4.49 7.70 14.29
CA ASN A 266 -4.84 8.52 15.44
C ASN A 266 -4.28 7.92 16.73
N TRP A 267 -4.44 6.60 16.91
CA TRP A 267 -3.88 5.90 18.07
C TRP A 267 -2.35 6.04 18.13
N LEU A 268 -1.64 5.90 17.00
CA LEU A 268 -0.18 6.09 16.96
C LEU A 268 0.26 7.50 17.35
N GLN A 269 -0.58 8.51 17.16
CA GLN A 269 -0.31 9.90 17.56
C GLN A 269 -0.66 10.18 19.03
N THR A 270 -1.43 9.31 19.68
CA THR A 270 -1.86 9.48 21.07
C THR A 270 -1.36 8.31 21.92
N ASP A 271 -2.24 7.38 22.30
CA ASP A 271 -1.99 6.31 23.26
C ASP A 271 -0.92 5.31 22.79
N GLY A 272 -0.81 5.14 21.48
CA GLY A 272 0.15 4.26 20.82
C GLY A 272 1.53 4.86 20.64
N TYR A 273 1.70 6.17 20.84
CA TYR A 273 2.96 6.84 20.52
C TYR A 273 4.13 6.29 21.32
N GLN A 274 3.94 6.06 22.63
CA GLN A 274 5.00 5.49 23.47
C GLN A 274 5.46 4.11 22.96
N LYS A 275 4.51 3.30 22.44
CA LYS A 275 4.83 1.98 21.88
C LYS A 275 5.57 2.11 20.56
N LEU A 276 5.16 3.05 19.71
CA LEU A 276 5.87 3.40 18.47
C LEU A 276 7.31 3.81 18.78
N TYR A 277 7.50 4.67 19.78
CA TYR A 277 8.81 5.14 20.22
C TYR A 277 9.71 4.00 20.68
N THR A 278 9.21 3.11 21.54
CA THR A 278 9.96 1.93 21.99
C THR A 278 10.39 1.05 20.81
N VAL A 279 9.53 0.86 19.81
CA VAL A 279 9.90 0.11 18.60
C VAL A 279 11.03 0.80 17.82
N MET A 280 10.99 2.12 17.67
CA MET A 280 12.06 2.88 17.03
C MET A 280 13.38 2.73 17.81
N GLU A 281 13.34 2.90 19.13
CA GLU A 281 14.49 2.75 20.02
C GLU A 281 15.15 1.37 19.90
N GLU A 282 14.36 0.30 19.92
CA GLU A 282 14.87 -1.06 19.75
C GLU A 282 15.50 -1.27 18.37
N GLY A 283 14.90 -0.74 17.30
CA GLY A 283 15.47 -0.84 15.96
C GLY A 283 16.80 -0.12 15.84
N VAL A 284 16.90 1.11 16.37
CA VAL A 284 18.14 1.89 16.42
C VAL A 284 19.23 1.16 17.22
N LYS A 285 18.86 0.58 18.38
CA LYS A 285 19.78 -0.21 19.20
C LYS A 285 20.34 -1.40 18.42
N ARG A 286 19.47 -2.19 17.78
CA ARG A 286 19.89 -3.37 16.98
C ARG A 286 20.79 -2.99 15.82
N ASN A 287 20.56 -1.86 15.17
CA ASN A 287 21.44 -1.41 14.08
C ASN A 287 22.82 -0.98 14.59
N SER A 288 22.84 -0.33 15.75
CA SER A 288 24.08 0.07 16.39
C SER A 288 24.93 -1.14 16.79
N GLU A 289 24.29 -2.20 17.32
CA GLU A 289 24.95 -3.48 17.65
C GLU A 289 25.55 -4.19 16.42
N LYS A 290 25.03 -3.91 15.22
CA LYS A 290 25.57 -4.43 13.93
C LYS A 290 26.68 -3.56 13.34
N GLY A 291 27.07 -2.46 13.99
CA GLY A 291 28.02 -1.50 13.44
C GLY A 291 27.43 -0.57 12.37
N GLU A 292 26.10 -0.51 12.24
CA GLU A 292 25.38 0.29 11.25
C GLU A 292 24.65 1.49 11.90
N ALA A 293 25.20 2.03 12.99
CA ALA A 293 24.54 3.04 13.84
C ALA A 293 24.08 4.33 13.10
N LEU A 294 24.76 4.67 11.99
CA LEU A 294 24.43 5.84 11.16
C LEU A 294 23.38 5.55 10.09
N LYS A 295 23.06 4.28 9.83
CA LYS A 295 22.05 3.89 8.86
C LYS A 295 20.69 3.85 9.57
N PRO A 296 19.69 4.60 9.10
CA PRO A 296 18.35 4.53 9.67
C PRO A 296 17.71 3.19 9.35
N VAL A 297 17.27 2.48 10.39
CA VAL A 297 16.35 1.33 10.23
C VAL A 297 14.96 1.83 9.85
N PHE A 298 14.62 3.05 10.28
CA PHE A 298 13.32 3.65 10.07
C PHE A 298 13.40 5.12 9.71
N TYR A 299 12.33 5.61 9.12
CA TYR A 299 11.99 7.02 8.96
C TYR A 299 10.63 7.24 9.60
N LEU A 300 10.56 8.20 10.52
CA LEU A 300 9.30 8.74 11.01
C LEU A 300 8.84 9.82 10.06
N SER A 301 7.68 9.59 9.47
CA SER A 301 7.20 10.36 8.33
C SER A 301 5.79 10.86 8.57
N SER A 302 5.45 12.01 7.96
CA SER A 302 4.08 12.51 7.92
C SER A 302 3.55 12.51 6.49
N VAL A 303 2.31 12.05 6.34
CA VAL A 303 1.58 12.01 5.07
C VAL A 303 0.36 12.92 5.22
N GLY A 304 0.30 13.97 4.40
CA GLY A 304 -0.84 14.87 4.36
C GLY A 304 -2.00 14.29 3.54
N GLN A 305 -3.18 14.90 3.67
CA GLN A 305 -4.38 14.45 2.95
C GLN A 305 -4.23 14.48 1.41
N LYS A 306 -3.35 15.35 0.89
CA LYS A 306 -3.08 15.48 -0.55
C LYS A 306 -1.85 14.71 -1.01
N SER A 307 -1.12 14.11 -0.07
CA SER A 307 0.12 13.38 -0.38
C SER A 307 -0.21 11.95 -0.78
N LEU A 308 0.58 11.42 -1.71
CA LEU A 308 0.54 9.99 -1.98
C LEU A 308 1.07 9.24 -0.74
N PRO A 309 0.50 8.09 -0.35
CA PRO A 309 0.94 7.32 0.82
C PRO A 309 2.43 6.95 0.81
N TRP A 310 3.01 6.85 -0.38
CA TRP A 310 4.41 6.52 -0.60
C TRP A 310 5.33 7.74 -0.80
N CYS A 311 4.77 8.94 -0.73
CA CYS A 311 5.49 10.20 -0.86
C CYS A 311 5.20 11.07 0.37
N PRO A 312 5.80 10.74 1.53
CA PRO A 312 5.62 11.54 2.74
C PRO A 312 6.10 12.98 2.52
N GLU A 313 5.43 13.95 3.15
CA GLU A 313 5.80 15.36 3.06
C GLU A 313 7.08 15.65 3.85
N ILE A 314 7.24 14.96 4.98
CA ILE A 314 8.37 15.07 5.88
C ILE A 314 8.76 13.66 6.29
N SER A 315 10.06 13.40 6.35
CA SER A 315 10.61 12.13 6.81
C SER A 315 11.88 12.38 7.59
N ILE A 316 11.86 12.01 8.86
CA ILE A 316 13.00 12.14 9.77
C ILE A 316 13.57 10.72 10.00
N PRO A 317 14.84 10.48 9.65
CA PRO A 317 15.46 9.19 9.93
C PRO A 317 15.48 8.94 11.44
N ALA A 318 15.10 7.76 11.91
CA ALA A 318 15.29 7.34 13.29
C ALA A 318 16.70 6.75 13.43
N THR A 319 17.60 7.52 14.03
CA THR A 319 18.99 7.16 14.34
C THR A 319 19.28 7.49 15.80
N ALA A 320 20.43 7.08 16.32
CA ALA A 320 20.84 7.42 17.68
C ALA A 320 20.88 8.94 17.94
N SER A 321 21.11 9.75 16.90
CA SER A 321 21.18 11.21 17.02
C SER A 321 19.84 11.92 16.92
N THR A 322 18.86 11.35 16.19
CA THR A 322 17.56 12.00 15.96
C THR A 322 16.48 11.51 16.94
N LEU A 323 16.60 10.27 17.41
CA LEU A 323 15.62 9.63 18.29
C LEU A 323 15.32 10.42 19.58
N PRO A 324 16.27 11.11 20.24
CA PRO A 324 15.96 11.95 21.40
C PRO A 324 14.97 13.08 21.10
N TYR A 325 15.01 13.66 19.89
CA TYR A 325 14.10 14.73 19.46
C TYR A 325 12.71 14.23 19.07
N LEU A 326 12.52 12.91 18.97
CA LEU A 326 11.23 12.30 18.68
C LEU A 326 10.48 11.92 19.98
N GLN A 327 10.94 12.32 21.17
CA GLN A 327 10.17 12.04 22.39
C GLN A 327 8.98 13.00 22.53
N PRO A 328 7.86 12.57 23.15
CA PRO A 328 6.68 13.42 23.34
C PRO A 328 6.96 14.76 24.04
N ASP A 329 7.95 14.76 24.93
CA ASP A 329 8.29 15.90 25.80
C ASP A 329 9.62 16.57 25.42
N ALA A 330 10.18 16.22 24.24
CA ALA A 330 11.41 16.86 23.78
C ALA A 330 11.13 18.26 23.24
N ASP A 331 12.07 19.19 23.47
CA ASP A 331 12.12 20.45 22.73
C ASP A 331 12.41 20.16 21.26
N MET A 332 11.34 20.01 20.47
CA MET A 332 11.42 19.60 19.08
C MET A 332 11.88 20.76 18.19
N PRO A 333 12.86 20.52 17.29
CA PRO A 333 13.11 21.42 16.17
C PRO A 333 11.82 21.66 15.35
N VAL A 334 11.70 22.85 14.75
CA VAL A 334 10.51 23.26 13.96
C VAL A 334 10.14 22.25 12.87
N GLU A 335 11.13 21.56 12.28
CA GLU A 335 10.88 20.54 11.26
C GLU A 335 10.28 19.26 11.84
N THR A 336 10.63 18.92 13.08
CA THR A 336 10.10 17.76 13.80
C THR A 336 8.68 18.01 14.29
N SER A 337 8.36 19.24 14.73
CA SER A 337 6.99 19.58 15.15
C SER A 337 5.97 19.44 14.02
N ARG A 338 6.38 19.64 12.76
CA ARG A 338 5.54 19.43 11.57
C ARG A 338 5.18 17.97 11.30
N LEU A 339 5.84 16.99 11.94
CA LEU A 339 5.44 15.58 11.90
C LEU A 339 4.12 15.33 12.65
N PHE A 340 3.88 16.12 13.70
CA PHE A 340 2.78 15.95 14.65
C PHE A 340 1.61 16.89 14.39
N ASP A 341 1.51 17.42 13.17
CA ASP A 341 0.34 18.15 12.72
C ASP A 341 -0.90 17.24 12.78
N PRO A 342 -1.95 17.59 13.55
CA PRO A 342 -3.16 16.77 13.69
C PRO A 342 -3.91 16.54 12.37
N SER A 343 -3.64 17.33 11.33
CA SER A 343 -4.21 17.16 9.99
C SER A 343 -3.49 16.10 9.15
N LYS A 344 -2.36 15.56 9.65
CA LYS A 344 -1.51 14.60 8.94
C LYS A 344 -1.56 13.25 9.62
N LYS A 345 -1.27 12.21 8.85
CA LYS A 345 -1.08 10.85 9.35
C LYS A 345 0.40 10.63 9.66
N LEU A 346 0.69 10.13 10.85
CA LEU A 346 2.03 9.66 11.22
C LEU A 346 2.22 8.24 10.68
N VAL A 347 3.33 8.00 9.97
CA VAL A 347 3.69 6.69 9.44
C VAL A 347 5.15 6.41 9.72
N LEU A 348 5.50 5.15 9.96
CA LEU A 348 6.89 4.73 10.01
C LEU A 348 7.24 3.92 8.77
N LEU A 349 8.31 4.31 8.10
CA LEU A 349 8.82 3.66 6.89
C LEU A 349 10.16 3.00 7.22
N SER A 350 10.47 1.82 6.67
CA SER A 350 11.77 1.16 6.89
C SER A 350 12.86 1.65 5.91
N GLY A 351 14.14 1.70 6.33
CA GLY A 351 15.28 2.24 5.57
C GLY A 351 16.18 1.26 4.78
N GLU A 352 17.11 1.86 4.00
CA GLU A 352 18.10 1.40 2.97
C GLU A 352 17.67 0.36 1.91
N GLN A 353 16.77 -0.57 2.23
CA GLN A 353 16.04 -1.41 1.26
C GLN A 353 14.53 -1.14 1.29
N GLY A 354 14.14 -0.02 1.91
CA GLY A 354 12.77 0.43 2.03
C GLY A 354 12.07 0.54 0.69
N ASP A 355 10.84 0.07 0.66
CA ASP A 355 9.95 -0.06 -0.50
C ASP A 355 9.72 1.25 -1.31
N PHE A 356 10.21 2.41 -0.83
CA PHE A 356 10.17 3.69 -1.56
C PHE A 356 11.45 4.54 -1.35
N PRO A 357 11.87 5.33 -2.35
CA PRO A 357 12.93 6.31 -2.20
C PRO A 357 12.44 7.47 -1.31
N VAL A 358 12.66 7.37 0.00
CA VAL A 358 12.44 8.49 0.93
C VAL A 358 13.57 9.50 0.69
N LYS A 359 13.24 10.71 0.20
CA LYS A 359 14.19 11.83 0.23
C LYS A 359 14.20 12.40 1.65
N PRO A 360 15.32 12.34 2.39
CA PRO A 360 15.42 13.05 3.65
C PRO A 360 15.28 14.56 3.37
N VAL A 361 14.52 15.25 4.21
CA VAL A 361 14.59 16.72 4.29
C VAL A 361 15.72 17.01 5.26
N PHE A 362 16.78 17.66 4.77
CA PHE A 362 17.90 18.15 5.58
C PHE A 362 17.78 19.65 5.76
#